data_AF-A0A1P8WMM3-F1
#
_entry.id   AF-A0A1P8WMM3-F1
#
_cell.length_a   1.000
_cell.length_b   1.000
_cell.length_c   1.000
_cell.angle_alpha   90.00
_cell.angle_beta   90.00
_cell.angle_gamma   90.00
#
_symmetry.space_group_name_H-M   'P 1'
#
loop_
_entity.id
_entity.type
_entity.pdbx_description
1 polymer ?
#
loop_
_entity_poly.entity_id
_entity_poly.type
_entity_poly.pdbx_seq_one_letter_code
_entity_poly.pdbx_strand_id
1 'polypeptide(L)'
;MNDFAFGKPTQLGHVLQTLVRKRGLAEESAQKELDEIWKKAAGPRIASKTFVRRLRSGILEIGVTNGAILEELTCYLKHEVLSAVQQLQTNPPINSLKFVKVN
;
A
#
# COMPACT_ATOMS: atom_id res chain seq x y z
N MET A 1 -17.13 21.52 -43.70
CA MET A 1 -16.77 20.36 -44.52
C MET A 1 -15.35 19.97 -44.10
N ASN A 2 -15.22 18.92 -43.30
CA ASN A 2 -13.93 18.44 -42.77
C ASN A 2 -13.22 17.59 -43.83
N ASP A 3 -11.91 17.79 -44.00
CA ASP A 3 -11.02 16.72 -44.44
C ASP A 3 -9.58 16.99 -43.93
N PHE A 4 -9.18 16.29 -42.87
CA PHE A 4 -7.76 16.18 -42.49
C PHE A 4 -7.42 14.68 -42.51
N ALA A 5 -6.62 14.32 -43.51
CA ALA A 5 -6.17 12.98 -43.80
C ALA A 5 -5.36 12.35 -42.65
N PHE A 6 -5.74 11.13 -42.27
CA PHE A 6 -5.02 10.30 -41.30
C PHE A 6 -3.82 9.59 -41.95
N GLY A 7 -2.61 10.06 -41.64
CA GLY A 7 -1.36 9.32 -41.85
C GLY A 7 -1.08 8.36 -40.68
N LYS A 8 -1.27 7.06 -40.91
CA LYS A 8 -0.72 5.86 -40.23
C LYS A 8 -0.49 5.89 -38.69
N PRO A 9 -1.22 5.06 -37.90
CA PRO A 9 -0.97 4.88 -36.47
C PRO A 9 0.09 3.80 -36.23
N THR A 10 1.31 4.18 -35.85
CA THR A 10 2.30 3.19 -35.39
C THR A 10 3.02 3.69 -34.13
N GLN A 11 2.91 2.89 -33.06
CA GLN A 11 3.78 2.84 -31.86
C GLN A 11 3.56 3.75 -30.63
N LEU A 12 2.42 4.42 -30.42
CA LEU A 12 2.13 4.95 -29.06
C LEU A 12 1.68 3.86 -28.06
N GLY A 13 1.14 2.74 -28.55
CA GLY A 13 0.59 1.68 -27.69
C GLY A 13 1.63 0.80 -26.97
N HIS A 14 2.88 0.75 -27.44
CA HIS A 14 3.91 -0.11 -26.85
C HIS A 14 4.62 0.56 -25.66
N VAL A 15 4.87 1.88 -25.75
CA VAL A 15 5.56 2.64 -24.70
C VAL A 15 4.67 2.76 -23.43
N LEU A 16 3.36 2.91 -23.61
CA LEU A 16 2.41 2.95 -22.49
C LEU A 16 2.32 1.60 -21.76
N GLN A 17 2.33 0.47 -22.49
CA GLN A 17 2.26 -0.86 -21.87
C GLN A 17 3.52 -1.20 -21.08
N THR A 18 4.71 -0.82 -21.54
CA THR A 18 5.95 -1.08 -20.80
C THR A 18 6.06 -0.21 -19.54
N LEU A 19 5.57 1.02 -19.59
CA LEU A 19 5.55 1.92 -18.42
C LEU A 19 4.52 1.46 -17.37
N VAL A 20 3.32 1.03 -17.77
CA VAL A 20 2.31 0.49 -16.85
C VAL A 20 2.78 -0.81 -16.20
N ARG A 21 3.43 -1.71 -16.97
CA ARG A 21 3.99 -2.95 -16.42
C ARG A 21 5.15 -2.70 -15.45
N LYS A 22 6.07 -1.77 -15.76
CA LYS A 22 7.16 -1.39 -14.86
C LYS A 22 6.65 -0.75 -13.57
N ARG A 23 5.61 0.08 -13.66
CA ARG A 23 4.99 0.71 -12.48
C ARG A 23 4.26 -0.31 -11.61
N GLY A 24 3.45 -1.19 -12.21
CA GLY A 24 2.70 -2.22 -11.48
C GLY A 24 3.60 -3.24 -10.77
N LEU A 25 4.72 -3.63 -11.38
CA LEU A 25 5.69 -4.56 -10.75
C LEU A 25 6.49 -3.89 -9.62
N ALA A 26 6.84 -2.61 -9.77
CA ALA A 26 7.51 -1.85 -8.71
C ALA A 26 6.57 -1.56 -7.53
N GLU A 27 5.30 -1.23 -7.81
CA GLU A 27 4.27 -1.06 -6.77
C GLU A 27 3.97 -2.37 -6.05
N GLU A 28 3.88 -3.51 -6.75
CA GLU A 28 3.69 -4.82 -6.12
C GLU A 28 4.86 -5.21 -5.22
N SER A 29 6.11 -4.93 -5.65
CA SER A 29 7.31 -5.24 -4.86
C SER A 29 7.40 -4.38 -3.60
N ALA A 30 7.16 -3.06 -3.73
CA ALA A 30 7.11 -2.15 -2.59
C ALA A 30 5.96 -2.50 -1.62
N GLN A 31 4.82 -2.93 -2.16
CA GLN A 31 3.67 -3.35 -1.36
C GLN A 31 3.96 -4.63 -0.56
N LYS A 32 4.68 -5.60 -1.15
CA LYS A 32 5.14 -6.81 -0.45
C LYS A 32 6.12 -6.49 0.66
N GLU A 33 7.08 -5.60 0.42
CA GLU A 33 8.04 -5.17 1.44
C GLU A 33 7.33 -4.52 2.65
N LEU A 34 6.38 -3.63 2.40
CA LEU A 34 5.57 -3.01 3.45
C LEU A 34 4.73 -4.03 4.22
N ASP A 35 4.18 -5.04 3.54
CA ASP A 35 3.40 -6.10 4.17
C ASP A 35 4.26 -6.98 5.10
N GLU A 36 5.49 -7.31 4.69
CA GLU A 36 6.46 -8.03 5.51
C GLU A 36 6.90 -7.22 6.74
N ILE A 37 7.14 -5.91 6.57
CA ILE A 37 7.45 -5.01 7.69
C ILE A 37 6.27 -4.95 8.67
N TRP A 38 5.05 -4.83 8.14
CA TRP A 38 3.83 -4.84 8.95
C TRP A 38 3.67 -6.14 9.73
N LYS A 39 3.87 -7.30 9.09
CA LYS A 39 3.82 -8.62 9.77
C LYS A 39 4.81 -8.72 10.93
N LYS A 40 6.03 -8.21 10.74
CA LYS A 40 7.06 -8.18 11.79
C LYS A 40 6.70 -7.24 12.93
N ALA A 41 6.16 -6.06 12.64
CA ALA A 41 5.79 -5.07 13.64
C ALA A 41 4.52 -5.44 14.43
N ALA A 42 3.48 -5.89 13.74
CA ALA A 42 2.17 -6.17 14.35
C ALA A 42 2.08 -7.59 14.95
N GLY A 43 2.99 -8.48 14.57
CA GLY A 43 3.01 -9.87 15.00
C GLY A 43 1.94 -10.75 14.34
N PRO A 44 2.07 -12.08 14.46
CA PRO A 44 1.30 -13.05 13.68
C PRO A 44 -0.21 -13.00 13.96
N ARG A 45 -0.62 -12.69 15.20
CA ARG A 45 -2.05 -12.60 15.57
C ARG A 45 -2.76 -11.48 14.80
N ILE A 46 -2.18 -10.27 14.81
CA ILE A 46 -2.75 -9.10 14.15
C ILE A 46 -2.61 -9.23 12.63
N ALA A 47 -1.44 -9.65 12.15
CA ALA A 47 -1.17 -9.83 10.73
C ALA A 47 -2.10 -10.87 10.06
N SER A 48 -2.63 -11.84 10.82
CA SER A 48 -3.59 -12.81 10.27
C SER A 48 -4.95 -12.22 9.87
N LYS A 49 -5.29 -11.01 10.37
CA LYS A 49 -6.56 -10.30 10.13
C LYS A 49 -6.35 -8.88 9.59
N THR A 50 -5.12 -8.56 9.20
CA THR A 50 -4.75 -7.23 8.71
C THR A 50 -3.80 -7.33 7.53
N PHE A 51 -3.85 -6.32 6.66
CA PHE A 51 -2.93 -6.22 5.52
C PHE A 51 -2.71 -4.75 5.16
N VAL A 52 -1.56 -4.45 4.58
CA VAL A 52 -1.26 -3.10 4.11
C VAL A 52 -2.06 -2.82 2.84
N ARG A 53 -2.78 -1.69 2.82
CA ARG A 53 -3.53 -1.24 1.63
C ARG A 53 -2.72 -0.31 0.74
N ARG A 54 -2.02 0.65 1.36
CA ARG A 54 -1.14 1.63 0.71
C ARG A 54 -0.40 2.48 1.73
N LEU A 55 0.68 3.11 1.29
CA LEU A 55 1.39 4.15 2.02
C LEU A 55 1.30 5.47 1.24
N ARG A 56 0.72 6.51 1.83
CA ARG A 56 0.58 7.84 1.19
C ARG A 56 0.82 8.95 2.19
N SER A 57 1.68 9.90 1.85
CA SER A 57 1.98 11.10 2.68
C SER A 57 2.38 10.75 4.12
N GLY A 58 3.13 9.65 4.29
CA GLY A 58 3.56 9.15 5.60
C GLY A 58 2.46 8.48 6.42
N ILE A 59 1.28 8.22 5.84
CA ILE A 59 0.19 7.48 6.47
C ILE A 59 0.15 6.08 5.88
N LEU A 60 0.37 5.07 6.72
CA LEU A 60 0.19 3.67 6.36
C LEU A 60 -1.27 3.28 6.61
N GLU A 61 -2.00 2.97 5.54
CA GLU A 61 -3.37 2.48 5.63
C GLU A 61 -3.37 0.95 5.74
N ILE A 62 -4.02 0.46 6.79
CA ILE A 62 -4.15 -0.96 7.11
C ILE A 62 -5.61 -1.37 6.97
N GLY A 63 -5.86 -2.39 6.15
CA GLY A 63 -7.15 -3.07 6.06
C GLY A 63 -7.30 -4.03 7.24
N VAL A 64 -8.45 -4.01 7.91
CA VAL A 64 -8.75 -4.90 9.04
C VAL A 64 -10.04 -5.65 8.78
N THR A 65 -9.99 -6.99 8.77
CA THR A 65 -11.14 -7.85 8.45
C THR A 65 -11.99 -8.21 9.68
N ASN A 66 -11.53 -7.87 10.89
CA ASN A 66 -12.20 -8.21 12.14
C ASN A 66 -12.40 -6.97 13.02
N GLY A 67 -13.63 -6.73 13.48
CA GLY A 67 -13.98 -5.58 14.32
C GLY A 67 -13.24 -5.55 15.66
N ALA A 68 -13.07 -6.70 16.32
CA ALA A 68 -12.36 -6.76 17.61
C ALA A 68 -10.87 -6.39 17.46
N ILE A 69 -10.24 -6.83 16.36
CA ILE A 69 -8.86 -6.45 16.03
C ILE A 69 -8.75 -4.95 15.71
N LEU A 70 -9.75 -4.39 15.04
CA LEU A 70 -9.79 -2.96 14.74
C LEU A 70 -9.85 -2.11 16.01
N GLU A 71 -10.71 -2.47 16.96
CA GLU A 71 -10.83 -1.78 18.25
C GLU A 71 -9.55 -1.90 19.08
N GLU A 72 -8.98 -3.11 19.17
CA GLU A 72 -7.73 -3.35 19.88
C GLU A 72 -6.56 -2.53 19.29
N LEU A 73 -6.45 -2.51 17.96
CA LEU A 73 -5.46 -1.70 17.25
C LEU A 73 -5.64 -0.21 17.46
N THR A 74 -6.89 0.26 17.48
CA THR A 74 -7.18 1.70 17.57
C THR A 74 -7.01 2.23 18.99
N CYS A 75 -7.47 1.47 19.99
CA CYS A 75 -7.51 1.92 21.38
C CYS A 75 -6.22 1.62 22.15
N TYR A 76 -5.54 0.50 21.86
CA TYR A 76 -4.45 0.02 22.72
C TYR A 76 -3.12 -0.11 21.97
N LEU A 77 -3.11 -0.67 20.77
CA LEU A 77 -1.85 -1.05 20.09
C LEU A 77 -1.32 -0.01 19.10
N LYS A 78 -2.07 1.06 18.83
CA LYS A 78 -1.72 2.03 17.77
C LYS A 78 -0.32 2.62 17.93
N HIS A 79 0.02 3.05 19.15
CA HIS A 79 1.30 3.70 19.41
C HIS A 79 2.46 2.70 19.37
N GLU A 80 2.30 1.55 20.01
CA GLU A 80 3.31 0.48 20.05
C GLU A 80 3.65 -0.02 18.64
N VAL A 81 2.62 -0.32 17.85
CA VAL A 81 2.79 -0.82 16.48
C VAL A 81 3.36 0.27 15.57
N LEU A 82 2.97 1.55 15.74
CA LEU A 82 3.57 2.65 14.99
C LEU A 82 5.07 2.77 15.27
N SER A 83 5.49 2.70 16.54
CA SER A 83 6.90 2.72 16.90
C SER A 83 7.67 1.53 16.32
N ALA A 84 7.10 0.33 16.37
CA ALA A 84 7.72 -0.86 15.77
C ALA A 84 7.87 -0.72 14.24
N VAL A 85 6.85 -0.20 13.56
CA VAL A 85 6.90 0.06 12.12
C VAL A 85 7.96 1.11 11.78
N GLN A 86 8.08 2.20 12.56
CA GLN A 86 9.08 3.25 12.36
C GLN A 86 10.52 2.75 12.55
N GLN A 87 10.74 1.79 13.46
CA GLN A 87 12.04 1.16 13.66
C GLN A 87 12.44 0.24 12.49
N LEU A 88 11.47 -0.39 11.85
CA LEU A 88 11.70 -1.33 10.74
C LEU A 88 11.69 -0.66 9.36
N GLN A 89 11.02 0.49 9.22
CA GLN A 89 10.95 1.26 7.98
C GLN A 89 11.32 2.72 8.22
N THR A 90 12.46 3.14 7.66
CA THR A 90 12.97 4.51 7.79
C THR A 90 12.69 5.36 6.54
N ASN A 91 12.46 4.76 5.37
CA ASN A 91 12.21 5.51 4.13
C ASN A 91 11.24 4.77 3.18
N PRO A 92 10.07 5.34 2.83
CA PRO A 92 9.55 6.64 3.28
C PRO A 92 9.10 6.61 4.76
N PRO A 93 9.22 7.74 5.48
CA PRO A 93 8.88 7.79 6.90
C PRO A 93 7.38 7.55 7.12
N ILE A 94 7.06 6.72 8.10
CA ILE A 94 5.68 6.42 8.50
C ILE A 94 5.38 7.23 9.75
N ASN A 95 4.56 8.27 9.60
CA ASN A 95 4.21 9.21 10.66
C ASN A 95 2.91 8.83 11.38
N SER A 96 2.04 8.05 10.72
CA SER A 96 0.75 7.68 11.29
C SER A 96 0.21 6.38 10.70
N LEU A 97 -0.61 5.70 11.50
CA LEU A 97 -1.38 4.53 11.09
C LEU A 97 -2.86 4.90 10.97
N LYS A 98 -3.46 4.47 9.86
CA LYS A 98 -4.91 4.55 9.65
C LYS A 98 -5.48 3.16 9.44
N PHE A 99 -6.39 2.75 10.32
CA PHE A 99 -7.07 1.48 10.23
C PHE A 99 -8.40 1.65 9.51
N VAL A 100 -8.68 0.77 8.55
CA VAL A 100 -9.91 0.79 7.76
C VAL A 100 -10.52 -0.61 7.81
N LYS A 101 -11.76 -0.71 8.29
CA LYS A 101 -12.52 -1.94 8.21
C LYS A 101 -12.73 -2.33 6.75
N VAL A 102 -12.42 -3.56 6.40
CA VAL A 102 -12.71 -4.14 5.09
C VAL A 102 -13.74 -5.26 5.27
N ASN A 103 -14.72 -5.28 4.39
CA ASN A 103 -15.81 -6.26 4.38
C ASN A 103 -15.46 -7.45 3.51
#